data_AF-A0A7X1Y833-F1
#
_entry.id   AF-A0A7X1Y833-F1
#
_cell.length_a   1.000
_cell.length_b   1.000
_cell.length_c   1.000
_cell.angle_alpha   90.00
_cell.angle_beta   90.00
_cell.angle_gamma   90.00
#
_symmetry.space_group_name_H-M   'P 1'
#
loop_
_entity.id
_entity.type
_entity.pdbx_description
1 polymer ?
#
loop_
_entity_poly.entity_id
_entity_poly.type
_entity_poly.pdbx_seq_one_letter_code
_entity_poly.pdbx_strand_id
1 'polypeptide(L)'
;MSVGRVLIIPGLKFNNPDAPKLVEVDVIESAGSLLLIDPTHPSGVWPGGIGPSGSTLRNVLWKKAQAVYGAGSEASLVPTLNYAGMSGATGLLERSSKGGLHALVSQAPGLVSAKNTPYARINIDLELRKWLFQNPTNDLYISIWGQVTRPYKTGVVDSTYTGMSATALVELATGGGNQRLVLGKKTEVQNELGKLSNSESASGPVFMNGASRGWLTNPALETSIFTSLLGVGNTGLNNTYTSGASTAKTRWPSWIIYRVYVEDLTVSGRTYQQVHDIDYALYEKNVLCEGGRYYGDTYTVPSVLP
;
A
#
# COMPACT_ATOMS: atom_id res chain seq x y z
N MET A 1 22.42 -2.22 22.88
CA MET A 1 23.24 -1.30 22.07
C MET A 1 23.75 -2.08 20.86
N SER A 2 23.38 -1.73 19.63
CA SER A 2 24.01 -2.32 18.45
C SER A 2 25.34 -1.62 18.19
N VAL A 3 26.40 -2.39 17.94
CA VAL A 3 27.69 -1.83 17.58
C VAL A 3 27.65 -1.48 16.10
N GLY A 4 27.45 -0.19 15.79
CA GLY A 4 27.54 0.31 14.42
C GLY A 4 28.94 0.04 13.87
N ARG A 5 29.04 -0.69 12.75
CA ARG A 5 30.31 -0.93 12.06
C ARG A 5 30.56 0.22 11.10
N VAL A 6 31.60 1.02 11.37
CA VAL A 6 32.04 2.07 10.45
C VAL A 6 32.95 1.46 9.39
N LEU A 7 32.52 1.50 8.13
CA LEU A 7 33.39 1.17 6.99
C LEU A 7 34.14 2.43 6.55
N ILE A 8 35.38 2.58 7.02
CA ILE A 8 36.27 3.64 6.56
C ILE A 8 37.08 3.10 5.38
N ILE A 9 37.03 3.78 4.23
CA ILE A 9 37.87 3.49 3.06
C ILE A 9 38.77 4.71 2.81
N PRO A 10 39.98 4.77 3.40
CA PRO A 10 40.85 5.93 3.30
C PRO A 10 41.26 6.23 1.85
N GLY A 11 41.28 7.51 1.48
CA GLY A 11 41.70 7.97 0.14
C GLY A 11 40.65 7.83 -0.97
N LEU A 12 39.52 7.15 -0.74
CA LEU A 12 38.45 7.06 -1.73
C LEU A 12 37.63 8.36 -1.77
N LYS A 13 37.81 9.14 -2.85
CA LYS A 13 36.87 10.22 -3.19
C LYS A 13 35.65 9.62 -3.87
N PHE A 14 34.50 9.61 -3.19
CA PHE A 14 33.20 9.22 -3.77
C PHE A 14 32.67 10.30 -4.73
N ASN A 15 33.44 10.57 -5.79
CA ASN A 15 33.14 11.53 -6.84
C ASN A 15 32.68 10.83 -8.13
N ASN A 16 32.71 9.49 -8.15
CA ASN A 16 32.21 8.71 -9.26
C ASN A 16 30.69 8.49 -9.11
N PRO A 17 29.84 8.96 -10.03
CA PRO A 17 28.40 8.69 -10.00
C PRO A 17 28.06 7.19 -10.11
N ASP A 18 28.98 6.38 -10.65
CA ASP A 18 28.84 4.93 -10.81
C ASP A 18 29.33 4.13 -9.58
N ALA A 19 29.71 4.81 -8.49
CA ALA A 19 30.14 4.12 -7.27
C ALA A 19 29.01 3.30 -6.63
N PRO A 20 29.28 2.08 -6.11
CA PRO A 20 28.28 1.30 -5.39
C PRO A 20 27.69 2.07 -4.21
N LYS A 21 26.37 2.26 -4.22
CA LYS A 21 25.66 2.90 -3.11
C LYS A 21 25.57 1.92 -1.94
N LEU A 22 25.89 2.39 -0.74
CA LEU A 22 25.63 1.63 0.48
C LEU A 22 24.10 1.55 0.68
N VAL A 23 23.57 0.33 0.61
CA VAL A 23 22.18 0.03 0.98
C VAL A 23 22.17 -0.30 2.46
N GLU A 24 21.48 0.52 3.27
CA GLU A 24 21.38 0.33 4.72
C GLU A 24 20.33 -0.70 5.11
N VAL A 25 19.21 -0.74 4.38
CA VAL A 25 18.01 -1.52 4.73
C VAL A 25 17.45 -2.27 3.53
N ASP A 26 17.11 -1.58 2.43
CA ASP A 26 16.49 -2.18 1.23
C ASP A 26 16.98 -1.50 -0.05
N VAL A 27 17.13 -2.26 -1.14
CA VAL A 27 17.65 -1.76 -2.43
C VAL A 27 16.83 -0.60 -3.02
N ILE A 28 15.53 -0.51 -2.69
CA ILE A 28 14.69 0.62 -3.14
C ILE A 28 14.95 1.93 -2.37
N GLU A 29 15.62 1.88 -1.21
CA GLU A 29 15.72 3.03 -0.30
C GLU A 29 16.35 4.27 -0.96
N SER A 30 15.90 5.45 -0.53
CA SER A 30 16.32 6.73 -1.06
C SER A 30 16.29 7.82 0.01
N ALA A 31 16.75 9.02 -0.37
CA ALA A 31 16.60 10.21 0.47
C ALA A 31 15.14 10.65 0.65
N GLY A 32 14.22 10.21 -0.22
CA GLY A 32 12.79 10.52 -0.17
C GLY A 32 11.90 9.34 0.24
N SER A 33 12.45 8.21 0.69
CA SER A 33 11.63 7.06 1.12
C SER A 33 10.78 7.41 2.35
N LEU A 34 9.45 7.40 2.18
CA LEU A 34 8.49 7.77 3.23
C LEU A 34 7.97 6.54 3.99
N LEU A 35 7.70 5.46 3.26
CA LEU A 35 7.12 4.26 3.83
C LEU A 35 7.55 3.00 3.06
N LEU A 36 7.94 1.96 3.79
CA LEU A 36 7.99 0.59 3.29
C LEU A 36 7.29 -0.35 4.27
N ILE A 37 6.19 -0.95 3.82
CA ILE A 37 5.56 -2.10 4.44
C ILE A 37 6.02 -3.35 3.69
N ASP A 38 6.65 -4.26 4.43
CA ASP A 38 7.02 -5.59 3.93
C ASP A 38 6.99 -6.54 5.16
N PRO A 39 5.93 -7.35 5.31
CA PRO A 39 5.69 -8.12 6.54
C PRO A 39 6.76 -9.17 6.87
N THR A 40 7.67 -9.46 5.94
CA THR A 40 8.74 -10.46 6.07
C THR A 40 10.13 -9.90 5.83
N HIS A 41 10.28 -8.57 5.79
CA HIS A 41 11.57 -7.94 5.54
C HIS A 41 12.62 -8.36 6.58
N PRO A 42 13.85 -8.77 6.19
CA PRO A 42 14.86 -9.23 7.14
C PRO A 42 15.17 -8.25 8.27
N SER A 43 15.21 -6.94 7.96
CA SER A 43 15.42 -5.88 8.95
C SER A 43 14.22 -5.64 9.89
N GLY A 44 13.08 -6.31 9.66
CA GLY A 44 11.88 -6.11 10.47
C GLY A 44 10.65 -6.94 10.16
N VAL A 45 10.79 -8.26 10.22
CA VAL A 45 9.69 -9.23 10.14
C VAL A 45 8.60 -8.88 11.17
N TRP A 46 7.34 -8.85 10.74
CA TRP A 46 6.20 -8.67 11.64
C TRP A 46 6.03 -9.89 12.55
N PRO A 47 5.57 -9.71 13.81
CA PRO A 47 5.21 -10.84 14.66
C PRO A 47 4.16 -11.75 13.98
N GLY A 48 4.12 -13.02 14.39
CA GLY A 48 3.23 -14.02 13.80
C GLY A 48 1.75 -13.68 14.01
N GLY A 49 0.92 -14.03 13.03
CA GLY A 49 -0.53 -13.78 13.05
C GLY A 49 -0.93 -12.34 12.69
N ILE A 50 -2.16 -11.99 13.08
CA ILE A 50 -2.80 -10.69 12.88
C ILE A 50 -3.17 -10.13 14.26
N GLY A 51 -2.65 -8.95 14.59
CA GLY A 51 -3.03 -8.23 15.81
C GLY A 51 -4.43 -7.61 15.70
N PRO A 52 -5.01 -7.12 16.82
CA PRO A 52 -6.32 -6.46 16.81
C PRO A 52 -6.36 -5.23 15.89
N SER A 53 -7.56 -4.86 15.44
CA SER A 53 -7.77 -3.64 14.64
C SER A 53 -7.22 -2.40 15.35
N GLY A 54 -6.43 -1.59 14.64
CA GLY A 54 -5.64 -0.50 15.19
C GLY A 54 -4.18 -0.88 15.52
N SER A 55 -3.78 -2.14 15.34
CA SER A 55 -2.38 -2.57 15.51
C SER A 55 -1.43 -1.80 14.58
N THR A 56 -0.27 -1.44 15.11
CA THR A 56 0.79 -0.81 14.33
C THR A 56 1.49 -1.82 13.44
N LEU A 57 1.88 -1.35 12.26
CA LEU A 57 2.60 -2.07 11.23
C LEU A 57 3.98 -1.44 11.09
N ARG A 58 5.04 -2.25 10.96
CA ARG A 58 6.39 -1.70 10.88
C ARG A 58 6.64 -1.02 9.53
N ASN A 59 7.02 0.26 9.57
CA ASN A 59 7.71 0.93 8.48
C ASN A 59 9.17 0.49 8.49
N VAL A 60 9.57 -0.31 7.51
CA VAL A 60 10.96 -0.82 7.38
C VAL A 60 11.95 0.31 7.16
N LEU A 61 11.53 1.39 6.47
CA LEU A 61 12.37 2.54 6.13
C LEU A 61 12.13 3.75 7.07
N TRP A 62 11.65 3.52 8.30
CA TRP A 62 11.33 4.59 9.25
C TRP A 62 12.48 5.58 9.48
N LYS A 63 13.75 5.17 9.35
CA LYS A 63 14.91 6.08 9.46
C LYS A 63 15.04 7.04 8.29
N LYS A 64 14.77 6.59 7.07
CA LYS A 64 14.72 7.48 5.90
C LYS A 64 13.53 8.43 6.04
N ALA A 65 12.38 7.91 6.43
CA ALA A 65 11.18 8.69 6.73
C ALA A 65 11.43 9.76 7.81
N GLN A 66 12.07 9.40 8.93
CA GLN A 66 12.48 10.33 10.00
C GLN A 66 13.41 11.44 9.47
N ALA A 67 14.35 11.11 8.58
CA ALA A 67 15.25 12.08 7.97
C ALA A 67 14.52 13.04 7.03
N VAL A 68 13.49 12.58 6.31
CA VAL A 68 12.60 13.43 5.48
C VAL A 68 11.76 14.34 6.37
N TYR A 69 11.04 13.78 7.34
CA TYR A 69 10.11 14.53 8.19
C TYR A 69 10.80 15.47 9.19
N GLY A 70 12.08 15.24 9.49
CA GLY A 70 12.79 15.91 10.58
C GLY A 70 12.26 15.58 11.98
N ALA A 71 11.38 14.57 12.10
CA ALA A 71 10.59 14.28 13.29
C ALA A 71 10.22 12.80 13.40
N GLY A 72 9.70 12.40 14.56
CA GLY A 72 9.21 11.05 14.84
C GLY A 72 10.28 10.05 15.28
N SER A 73 9.86 8.79 15.39
CA SER A 73 10.66 7.64 15.86
C SER A 73 10.12 6.33 15.27
N GLU A 74 10.83 5.22 15.45
CA GLU A 74 10.34 3.88 15.07
C GLU A 74 8.96 3.52 15.66
N ALA A 75 8.59 4.11 16.81
CA ALA A 75 7.30 3.88 17.45
C ALA A 75 6.16 4.80 16.96
N SER A 76 6.48 5.91 16.26
CA SER A 76 5.48 6.88 15.79
C SER A 76 5.33 6.91 14.26
N LEU A 77 6.37 6.53 13.51
CA LEU A 77 6.37 6.48 12.04
C LEU A 77 5.87 5.12 11.54
N VAL A 78 4.72 4.70 12.07
CA VAL A 78 4.15 3.35 11.86
C VAL A 78 2.73 3.44 11.30
N PRO A 79 2.46 2.89 10.11
CA PRO A 79 1.09 2.73 9.64
C PRO A 79 0.28 1.80 10.58
N THR A 80 -1.04 1.82 10.44
CA THR A 80 -1.97 1.03 11.26
C THR A 80 -2.85 0.12 10.42
N LEU A 81 -3.12 -1.09 10.90
CA LEU A 81 -4.05 -2.04 10.29
C LEU A 81 -5.43 -1.93 10.95
N ASN A 82 -6.39 -1.33 10.26
CA ASN A 82 -7.78 -1.25 10.72
C ASN A 82 -8.65 -2.21 9.93
N TYR A 83 -9.44 -3.01 10.62
CA TYR A 83 -10.39 -3.93 9.99
C TYR A 83 -11.66 -4.09 10.84
N ALA A 84 -12.75 -4.49 10.18
CA ALA A 84 -14.00 -4.91 10.80
C ALA A 84 -14.66 -5.99 9.92
N GLY A 85 -15.49 -6.85 10.49
CA GLY A 85 -16.24 -7.88 9.75
C GLY A 85 -15.41 -8.96 9.04
N MET A 86 -14.08 -8.98 9.21
CA MET A 86 -13.16 -9.95 8.60
C MET A 86 -13.12 -11.28 9.38
N SER A 87 -14.29 -11.85 9.67
CA SER A 87 -14.45 -13.12 10.38
C SER A 87 -15.69 -13.89 9.91
N GLY A 88 -15.66 -15.22 10.07
CA GLY A 88 -16.80 -16.08 9.74
C GLY A 88 -17.19 -15.99 8.26
N ALA A 89 -18.49 -15.89 7.98
CA ALA A 89 -18.99 -15.92 6.61
C ALA A 89 -18.69 -14.65 5.79
N THR A 90 -18.34 -13.51 6.41
CA THR A 90 -18.15 -12.22 5.72
C THR A 90 -16.73 -11.98 5.22
N GLY A 91 -15.72 -12.55 5.90
CA GLY A 91 -14.32 -12.35 5.55
C GLY A 91 -13.37 -13.16 6.43
N LEU A 92 -12.09 -13.13 6.07
CA LEU A 92 -10.98 -13.71 6.82
C LEU A 92 -9.77 -12.79 6.64
N LEU A 93 -9.09 -12.48 7.75
CA LEU A 93 -7.82 -11.75 7.75
C LEU A 93 -6.77 -12.64 8.40
N GLU A 94 -5.76 -13.05 7.63
CA GLU A 94 -4.72 -13.99 8.06
C GLU A 94 -3.33 -13.58 7.55
N ARG A 95 -2.31 -14.35 7.96
CA ARG A 95 -1.00 -14.33 7.32
C ARG A 95 -0.89 -15.57 6.44
N SER A 96 -0.43 -15.41 5.20
CA SER A 96 -0.12 -16.54 4.32
C SER A 96 1.12 -17.32 4.81
N SER A 97 1.46 -18.45 4.19
CA SER A 97 2.58 -19.30 4.61
C SER A 97 3.95 -18.63 4.43
N LYS A 98 4.09 -17.73 3.45
CA LYS A 98 5.24 -16.81 3.30
C LYS A 98 5.03 -15.47 4.02
N GLY A 99 4.00 -15.35 4.86
CA GLY A 99 3.82 -14.22 5.77
C GLY A 99 3.27 -12.93 5.14
N GLY A 100 2.74 -12.95 3.92
CA GLY A 100 1.96 -11.83 3.38
C GLY A 100 0.66 -11.59 4.16
N LEU A 101 0.07 -10.40 4.05
CA LEU A 101 -1.21 -10.06 4.69
C LEU A 101 -2.36 -10.47 3.77
N HIS A 102 -3.05 -11.57 4.07
CA HIS A 102 -4.18 -12.06 3.27
C HIS A 102 -5.51 -11.49 3.79
N ALA A 103 -6.16 -10.67 2.99
CA ALA A 103 -7.52 -10.19 3.21
C ALA A 103 -8.47 -10.88 2.22
N LEU A 104 -9.18 -11.89 2.73
CA LEU A 104 -10.21 -12.63 2.01
C LEU A 104 -11.59 -12.06 2.35
N VAL A 105 -12.37 -11.72 1.32
CA VAL A 105 -13.71 -11.16 1.47
C VAL A 105 -14.75 -12.05 0.78
N SER A 106 -15.90 -12.22 1.43
CA SER A 106 -17.01 -12.95 0.84
C SER A 106 -17.56 -12.20 -0.38
N GLN A 107 -18.01 -12.98 -1.37
CA GLN A 107 -18.71 -12.49 -2.54
C GLN A 107 -20.19 -12.92 -2.56
N ALA A 108 -20.70 -13.42 -1.44
CA ALA A 108 -22.07 -13.88 -1.32
C ALA A 108 -23.03 -12.70 -1.12
N PRO A 109 -24.09 -12.60 -1.94
CA PRO A 109 -25.02 -11.49 -1.85
C PRO A 109 -25.71 -11.45 -0.49
N GLY A 110 -25.74 -10.26 0.13
CA GLY A 110 -26.51 -9.98 1.33
C GLY A 110 -25.80 -10.23 2.66
N LEU A 111 -24.55 -10.68 2.66
CA LEU A 111 -23.75 -10.75 3.89
C LEU A 111 -23.21 -9.38 4.35
N VAL A 112 -23.34 -8.34 3.51
CA VAL A 112 -22.91 -6.97 3.83
C VAL A 112 -24.11 -6.06 4.11
N SER A 113 -24.01 -5.31 5.19
CA SER A 113 -24.98 -4.28 5.59
C SER A 113 -24.30 -3.06 6.17
N ALA A 114 -25.06 -1.97 6.36
CA ALA A 114 -24.60 -0.74 7.00
C ALA A 114 -23.95 -0.93 8.38
N LYS A 115 -24.28 -2.01 9.09
CA LYS A 115 -23.77 -2.32 10.43
C LYS A 115 -22.79 -3.51 10.45
N ASN A 116 -22.65 -4.23 9.35
CA ASN A 116 -21.71 -5.36 9.22
C ASN A 116 -21.11 -5.33 7.81
N THR A 117 -19.95 -4.69 7.68
CA THR A 117 -19.24 -4.51 6.42
C THR A 117 -17.81 -5.03 6.59
N PRO A 118 -17.40 -6.10 5.87
CA PRO A 118 -16.04 -6.61 5.92
C PRO A 118 -15.09 -5.63 5.20
N TYR A 119 -14.06 -5.20 5.91
CA TYR A 119 -12.92 -4.49 5.34
C TYR A 119 -11.66 -4.75 6.13
N ALA A 120 -10.52 -4.68 5.44
CA ALA A 120 -9.20 -4.47 6.03
C ALA A 120 -8.53 -3.30 5.29
N ARG A 121 -7.95 -2.36 6.02
CA ARG A 121 -7.23 -1.22 5.45
C ARG A 121 -5.98 -0.89 6.24
N ILE A 122 -4.96 -0.47 5.50
CA ILE A 122 -3.73 0.10 6.04
C ILE A 122 -3.91 1.61 6.03
N ASN A 123 -3.72 2.29 7.16
CA ASN A 123 -3.65 3.75 7.21
C ASN A 123 -2.20 4.21 7.41
N ILE A 124 -1.80 5.32 6.79
CA ILE A 124 -0.53 6.02 7.06
C ILE A 124 -0.49 6.56 8.49
N ASP A 125 0.73 6.84 8.97
CA ASP A 125 0.96 7.56 10.23
C ASP A 125 0.69 9.07 10.12
N LEU A 126 0.71 9.75 11.26
CA LEU A 126 0.44 11.19 11.36
C LEU A 126 1.53 12.05 10.73
N GLU A 127 2.80 11.65 10.78
CA GLU A 127 3.90 12.48 10.24
C GLU A 127 3.96 12.38 8.72
N LEU A 128 3.70 11.21 8.12
CA LEU A 128 3.44 11.11 6.68
C LEU A 128 2.26 12.00 6.27
N ARG A 129 1.16 12.00 7.02
CA ARG A 129 0.02 12.90 6.73
C ARG A 129 0.41 14.38 6.75
N LYS A 130 1.15 14.83 7.78
CA LYS A 130 1.68 16.20 7.88
C LYS A 130 2.63 16.52 6.73
N TRP A 131 3.53 15.60 6.37
CA TRP A 131 4.45 15.78 5.26
C TRP A 131 3.72 16.09 3.96
N LEU A 132 2.68 15.31 3.64
CA LEU A 132 1.81 15.50 2.47
C LEU A 132 1.06 16.84 2.48
N PHE A 133 0.75 17.39 3.66
CA PHE A 133 0.12 18.70 3.82
C PHE A 133 1.12 19.85 3.63
N GLN A 134 2.33 19.70 4.17
CA GLN A 134 3.38 20.71 4.18
C GLN A 134 4.14 20.81 2.85
N ASN A 135 4.18 19.73 2.06
CA ASN A 135 4.89 19.66 0.79
C ASN A 135 3.92 19.41 -0.39
N PRO A 136 2.90 20.26 -0.60
CA PRO A 136 1.85 20.00 -1.58
C PRO A 136 2.34 20.10 -3.04
N THR A 137 3.54 20.62 -3.28
CA THR A 137 4.14 20.69 -4.63
C THR A 137 4.95 19.45 -5.00
N ASN A 138 5.20 18.53 -4.06
CA ASN A 138 6.11 17.42 -4.31
C ASN A 138 5.47 16.30 -5.13
N ASP A 139 6.28 15.71 -5.99
CA ASP A 139 5.95 14.56 -6.80
C ASP A 139 6.06 13.29 -5.94
N LEU A 140 5.09 12.38 -6.02
CA LEU A 140 5.07 11.14 -5.23
C LEU A 140 5.01 9.90 -6.11
N TYR A 141 5.65 8.82 -5.63
CA TYR A 141 5.50 7.47 -6.13
C TYR A 141 4.84 6.59 -5.06
N ILE A 142 3.99 5.66 -5.50
CA ILE A 142 3.43 4.60 -4.65
C ILE A 142 3.39 3.28 -5.42
N SER A 143 3.64 2.17 -4.72
CA SER A 143 3.49 0.83 -5.29
C SER A 143 2.96 -0.19 -4.29
N ILE A 144 2.44 -1.28 -4.85
CA ILE A 144 2.00 -2.47 -4.14
C ILE A 144 2.44 -3.73 -4.89
N TRP A 145 2.90 -4.71 -4.13
CA TRP A 145 3.09 -6.08 -4.60
C TRP A 145 2.12 -6.99 -3.85
N GLY A 146 1.56 -7.98 -4.54
CA GLY A 146 0.62 -8.90 -3.93
C GLY A 146 0.25 -10.07 -4.81
N GLN A 147 -0.85 -10.71 -4.45
CA GLN A 147 -1.46 -11.78 -5.21
C GLN A 147 -2.98 -11.69 -5.09
N VAL A 148 -3.67 -11.60 -6.22
CA VAL A 148 -5.13 -11.73 -6.28
C VAL A 148 -5.45 -13.20 -5.98
N THR A 149 -6.03 -13.47 -4.82
CA THR A 149 -6.43 -14.82 -4.43
C THR A 149 -7.81 -15.16 -5.01
N ARG A 150 -8.74 -14.20 -4.93
CA ARG A 150 -10.09 -14.27 -5.50
C ARG A 150 -10.31 -13.08 -6.46
N PRO A 151 -10.61 -13.30 -7.75
CA PRO A 151 -10.90 -12.21 -8.68
C PRO A 151 -12.21 -11.51 -8.31
N TYR A 152 -12.41 -10.28 -8.76
CA TYR A 152 -13.74 -9.66 -8.64
C TYR A 152 -14.74 -10.37 -9.56
N LYS A 153 -16.02 -10.47 -9.13
CA LYS A 153 -17.09 -11.00 -9.98
C LYS A 153 -17.69 -9.88 -10.83
N THR A 154 -17.80 -10.10 -12.14
CA THR A 154 -18.50 -9.19 -13.06
C THR A 154 -19.96 -8.96 -12.63
N GLY A 155 -20.49 -7.77 -12.88
CA GLY A 155 -21.83 -7.35 -12.45
C GLY A 155 -21.86 -5.85 -12.12
N VAL A 156 -22.90 -5.38 -11.44
CA VAL A 156 -22.93 -4.03 -10.85
C VAL A 156 -22.02 -3.99 -9.61
N VAL A 157 -20.71 -4.01 -9.85
CA VAL A 157 -19.74 -3.44 -8.91
C VAL A 157 -19.99 -1.93 -8.87
N ASP A 158 -19.78 -1.29 -7.72
CA ASP A 158 -20.25 0.07 -7.49
C ASP A 158 -19.33 1.11 -8.15
N SER A 159 -19.42 1.20 -9.48
CA SER A 159 -18.75 2.24 -10.28
C SER A 159 -19.19 3.64 -9.86
N THR A 160 -20.38 3.80 -9.30
CA THR A 160 -20.87 5.03 -8.66
C THR A 160 -20.21 5.35 -7.31
N TYR A 161 -19.56 4.39 -6.65
CA TYR A 161 -18.77 4.66 -5.44
C TYR A 161 -17.34 5.11 -5.73
N THR A 162 -16.96 5.28 -7.00
CA THR A 162 -15.75 6.01 -7.46
C THR A 162 -15.80 7.52 -7.14
N GLY A 163 -16.48 7.90 -6.05
CA GLY A 163 -16.35 9.20 -5.40
C GLY A 163 -14.91 9.41 -4.94
N MET A 164 -14.06 9.79 -5.89
CA MET A 164 -12.82 10.48 -5.68
C MET A 164 -13.21 11.75 -4.92
N SER A 165 -12.96 11.77 -3.62
CA SER A 165 -12.90 13.05 -2.93
C SER A 165 -11.85 13.90 -3.63
N ALA A 166 -12.02 15.22 -3.60
CA ALA A 166 -11.09 16.20 -4.18
C ALA A 166 -9.69 16.23 -3.50
N THR A 167 -9.31 15.14 -2.82
CA THR A 167 -8.14 14.92 -1.97
C THR A 167 -7.62 13.46 -2.00
N ALA A 168 -7.74 12.69 -3.10
CA ALA A 168 -7.04 11.38 -3.38
C ALA A 168 -5.96 11.46 -4.53
N LEU A 169 -4.63 11.26 -4.33
CA LEU A 169 -3.48 11.88 -5.09
C LEU A 169 -3.03 11.03 -6.27
N VAL A 170 -1.87 10.38 -6.11
CA VAL A 170 -1.66 9.09 -6.70
C VAL A 170 -2.84 8.24 -6.26
N GLU A 171 -3.57 7.75 -7.25
CA GLU A 171 -4.66 6.81 -7.09
C GLU A 171 -4.45 5.64 -8.05
N LEU A 172 -4.18 4.47 -7.47
CA LEU A 172 -4.36 3.20 -8.17
C LEU A 172 -5.74 2.67 -7.77
N ALA A 173 -6.73 3.07 -8.55
CA ALA A 173 -8.01 2.38 -8.61
C ALA A 173 -7.85 1.14 -9.51
N THR A 174 -8.15 -0.02 -8.98
CA THR A 174 -8.32 -1.26 -9.74
C THR A 174 -9.77 -1.42 -10.19
N GLY A 175 -10.00 -2.22 -11.23
CA GLY A 175 -11.26 -2.20 -11.98
C GLY A 175 -12.51 -2.49 -11.13
N GLY A 176 -13.40 -1.48 -11.01
CA GLY A 176 -14.77 -1.60 -10.46
C GLY A 176 -14.89 -1.88 -8.95
N GLY A 177 -13.88 -2.46 -8.31
CA GLY A 177 -13.90 -2.87 -6.90
C GLY A 177 -13.58 -1.76 -5.90
N ASN A 178 -13.86 -2.00 -4.61
CA ASN A 178 -13.52 -1.09 -3.52
C ASN A 178 -12.05 -1.18 -3.05
N GLN A 179 -11.16 -1.67 -3.92
CA GLN A 179 -9.72 -1.68 -3.68
C GLN A 179 -9.09 -0.41 -4.23
N ARG A 180 -8.30 0.27 -3.40
CA ARG A 180 -7.67 1.55 -3.73
C ARG A 180 -6.34 1.70 -3.02
N LEU A 181 -5.38 2.30 -3.72
CA LEU A 181 -4.13 2.81 -3.19
C LEU A 181 -4.12 4.35 -3.40
N VAL A 182 -4.26 5.18 -2.35
CA VAL A 182 -4.70 6.61 -2.44
C VAL A 182 -4.04 7.59 -1.44
N LEU A 183 -3.76 8.87 -1.82
CA LEU A 183 -3.08 9.88 -0.92
C LEU A 183 -3.40 11.44 -0.88
N GLY A 184 -4.22 12.10 -1.73
CA GLY A 184 -4.23 13.62 -1.88
C GLY A 184 -4.40 14.37 -3.27
N LYS A 185 -5.53 14.28 -4.00
CA LYS A 185 -6.00 14.89 -5.29
C LYS A 185 -5.37 14.52 -6.67
N LYS A 186 -6.05 13.63 -7.43
CA LYS A 186 -5.96 13.39 -8.88
C LYS A 186 -6.93 14.32 -9.62
N THR A 187 -6.44 14.99 -10.65
CA THR A 187 -7.27 15.58 -11.71
C THR A 187 -6.76 15.02 -13.02
N GLU A 188 -7.61 14.34 -13.78
CA GLU A 188 -7.30 12.98 -14.27
C GLU A 188 -6.20 12.79 -15.34
N VAL A 189 -5.66 13.86 -15.93
CA VAL A 189 -4.75 13.74 -17.09
C VAL A 189 -3.45 14.54 -16.95
N GLN A 190 -3.42 15.63 -16.18
CA GLN A 190 -2.29 16.58 -16.21
C GLN A 190 -1.17 16.29 -15.20
N ASN A 191 -1.44 15.47 -14.17
CA ASN A 191 -0.51 15.23 -13.07
C ASN A 191 0.04 13.80 -13.00
N GLU A 192 -0.31 12.86 -13.90
CA GLU A 192 0.29 11.52 -13.87
C GLU A 192 1.73 11.57 -14.43
N LEU A 193 2.69 11.04 -13.67
CA LEU A 193 4.10 10.92 -14.08
C LEU A 193 4.43 9.55 -14.67
N GLY A 194 3.55 8.57 -14.42
CA GLY A 194 3.62 7.21 -14.93
C GLY A 194 2.78 6.28 -14.06
N LYS A 195 2.37 5.15 -14.64
CA LYS A 195 1.53 4.15 -13.98
C LYS A 195 1.71 2.77 -14.60
N LEU A 196 1.72 1.73 -13.76
CA LEU A 196 1.49 0.34 -14.16
C LEU A 196 0.38 -0.24 -13.29
N SER A 197 -0.63 -0.85 -13.91
CA SER A 197 -1.74 -1.50 -13.22
C SER A 197 -2.06 -2.82 -13.89
N ASN A 198 -2.09 -3.90 -13.12
CA ASN A 198 -2.59 -5.19 -13.59
C ASN A 198 -4.12 -5.26 -13.45
N SER A 199 -4.74 -6.22 -14.12
CA SER A 199 -6.16 -6.52 -13.94
C SER A 199 -6.38 -7.46 -12.75
N GLU A 200 -7.38 -7.18 -11.92
CA GLU A 200 -7.87 -8.06 -10.86
C GLU A 200 -8.92 -9.09 -11.33
N SER A 201 -9.15 -9.17 -12.65
CA SER A 201 -10.13 -10.09 -13.25
C SER A 201 -9.66 -11.55 -13.28
N ALA A 202 -8.43 -11.82 -12.86
CA ALA A 202 -7.84 -13.15 -12.76
C ALA A 202 -7.05 -13.29 -11.45
N SER A 203 -6.94 -14.51 -10.93
CA SER A 203 -6.08 -14.81 -9.79
C SER A 203 -4.62 -14.90 -10.27
N GLY A 204 -3.69 -14.44 -9.45
CA GLY A 204 -2.27 -14.46 -9.79
C GLY A 204 -1.46 -13.37 -9.08
N PRO A 205 -0.13 -13.39 -9.24
CA PRO A 205 0.75 -12.36 -8.69
C PRO A 205 0.48 -11.01 -9.37
N VAL A 206 0.54 -9.94 -8.58
CA VAL A 206 0.26 -8.58 -9.05
C VAL A 206 1.33 -7.61 -8.55
N PHE A 207 1.77 -6.76 -9.48
CA PHE A 207 2.51 -5.54 -9.25
C PHE A 207 1.67 -4.37 -9.75
N MET A 208 1.57 -3.30 -8.97
CA MET A 208 0.98 -2.05 -9.43
C MET A 208 1.75 -0.89 -8.84
N ASN A 209 1.95 0.15 -9.63
CA ASN A 209 2.52 1.40 -9.17
C ASN A 209 1.94 2.59 -9.93
N GLY A 210 2.18 3.77 -9.38
CA GLY A 210 1.99 5.01 -10.09
C GLY A 210 2.74 6.13 -9.41
N ALA A 211 2.93 7.20 -10.15
CA ALA A 211 3.43 8.45 -9.62
C ALA A 211 2.58 9.62 -10.12
N SER A 212 2.47 10.64 -9.29
CA SER A 212 1.84 11.90 -9.65
C SER A 212 2.73 13.07 -9.30
N ARG A 213 2.50 14.17 -10.01
CA ARG A 213 2.91 15.50 -9.58
C ARG A 213 2.22 15.89 -8.29
N GLY A 214 2.73 16.95 -7.65
CA GLY A 214 2.06 17.63 -6.55
C GLY A 214 0.61 18.03 -6.81
N TRP A 215 -0.05 18.47 -5.75
CA TRP A 215 -1.46 18.85 -5.71
C TRP A 215 -1.75 20.00 -6.68
N LEU A 216 -2.73 19.84 -7.56
CA LEU A 216 -3.24 20.96 -8.40
C LEU A 216 -3.92 22.06 -7.55
N THR A 217 -4.38 21.71 -6.35
CA THR A 217 -4.98 22.63 -5.38
C THR A 217 -4.64 22.12 -4.00
N ASN A 218 -3.94 22.91 -3.20
CA ASN A 218 -3.50 22.50 -1.87
C ASN A 218 -4.72 22.14 -0.99
N PRO A 219 -4.61 21.11 -0.13
CA PRO A 219 -5.63 20.83 0.87
C PRO A 219 -5.77 22.03 1.81
N ALA A 220 -7.01 22.39 2.17
CA ALA A 220 -7.26 23.53 3.07
C ALA A 220 -6.90 23.22 4.54
N LEU A 221 -6.93 21.94 4.93
CA LEU A 221 -6.60 21.46 6.27
C LEU A 221 -5.87 20.11 6.16
N GLU A 222 -4.94 19.83 7.07
CA GLU A 222 -4.27 18.52 7.19
C GLU A 222 -5.30 17.39 7.35
N THR A 223 -6.39 17.67 8.07
CA THR A 223 -7.50 16.75 8.29
C THR A 223 -8.27 16.36 7.03
N SER A 224 -8.06 17.05 5.90
CA SER A 224 -8.64 16.72 4.59
C SER A 224 -7.83 15.68 3.78
N ILE A 225 -6.62 15.35 4.22
CA ILE A 225 -5.79 14.29 3.61
C ILE A 225 -6.29 12.93 4.09
N PHE A 226 -6.51 11.99 3.18
CA PHE A 226 -6.87 10.62 3.54
C PHE A 226 -5.73 9.90 4.22
N THR A 227 -6.05 9.17 5.27
CA THR A 227 -5.09 8.29 5.92
C THR A 227 -5.12 6.87 5.35
N SER A 228 -6.24 6.42 4.77
CA SER A 228 -6.37 5.08 4.15
C SER A 228 -5.43 4.94 2.95
N LEU A 229 -4.27 4.32 3.16
CA LEU A 229 -3.27 4.04 2.14
C LEU A 229 -3.80 2.99 1.17
N LEU A 230 -4.14 1.81 1.70
CA LEU A 230 -4.55 0.61 0.96
C LEU A 230 -5.78 0.00 1.62
N GLY A 231 -6.71 -0.55 0.82
CA GLY A 231 -7.92 -1.19 1.35
C GLY A 231 -8.41 -2.40 0.55
N VAL A 232 -8.92 -3.40 1.27
CA VAL A 232 -9.63 -4.58 0.75
C VAL A 232 -11.01 -4.66 1.42
N GLY A 233 -12.06 -5.01 0.66
CA GLY A 233 -13.45 -4.94 1.13
C GLY A 233 -14.05 -3.54 0.99
N ASN A 234 -15.18 -3.24 1.65
CA ASN A 234 -15.76 -1.88 1.62
C ASN A 234 -15.10 -0.99 2.69
N THR A 235 -14.10 -0.26 2.21
CA THR A 235 -13.25 0.66 2.98
C THR A 235 -13.85 2.08 3.10
N GLY A 236 -15.08 2.28 2.60
CA GLY A 236 -15.71 3.58 2.41
C GLY A 236 -15.91 4.40 3.70
N LEU A 237 -15.44 5.64 3.68
CA LEU A 237 -15.50 6.55 4.83
C LEU A 237 -16.84 7.28 4.98
N ASN A 238 -17.61 7.44 3.89
CA ASN A 238 -18.95 8.05 3.90
C ASN A 238 -20.02 6.98 3.61
N ASN A 239 -20.10 5.96 4.46
CA ASN A 239 -20.95 4.79 4.25
C ASN A 239 -22.44 5.08 4.52
N THR A 240 -23.01 6.07 3.83
CA THR A 240 -24.46 6.31 3.72
C THR A 240 -25.11 5.21 2.90
N TYR A 241 -25.12 4.01 3.46
CA TYR A 241 -26.14 2.99 3.19
C TYR A 241 -27.50 3.42 3.77
N THR A 242 -27.88 4.67 3.56
CA THR A 242 -29.23 5.19 3.80
C THR A 242 -30.15 4.61 2.74
N SER A 243 -30.93 3.59 3.16
CA SER A 243 -32.07 3.01 2.44
C SER A 243 -31.82 2.64 0.97
N GLY A 244 -31.41 1.39 0.70
CA GLY A 244 -31.48 0.84 -0.66
C GLY A 244 -30.27 0.03 -1.15
N ALA A 245 -29.32 -0.32 -0.29
CA ALA A 245 -28.26 -1.25 -0.65
C ALA A 245 -28.86 -2.64 -0.94
N SER A 246 -29.12 -2.93 -2.22
CA SER A 246 -29.45 -4.29 -2.63
C SER A 246 -28.28 -5.21 -2.31
N THR A 247 -28.63 -6.43 -1.91
CA THR A 247 -27.70 -7.48 -1.48
C THR A 247 -26.66 -7.87 -2.53
N ALA A 248 -26.81 -7.44 -3.79
CA ALA A 248 -26.00 -7.83 -4.94
C ALA A 248 -24.55 -7.26 -5.00
N LYS A 249 -24.18 -6.32 -4.11
CA LYS A 249 -22.97 -5.47 -4.22
C LYS A 249 -21.67 -6.06 -3.65
N THR A 250 -21.68 -7.31 -3.20
CA THR A 250 -20.54 -8.02 -2.60
C THR A 250 -19.70 -8.72 -3.67
N ARG A 251 -18.90 -8.00 -4.46
CA ARG A 251 -18.12 -8.60 -5.58
C ARG A 251 -16.64 -8.24 -5.61
N TRP A 252 -16.10 -7.74 -4.49
CA TRP A 252 -14.71 -7.29 -4.41
C TRP A 252 -13.69 -8.43 -4.54
N PRO A 253 -12.50 -8.17 -5.09
CA PRO A 253 -11.42 -9.15 -5.10
C PRO A 253 -10.85 -9.34 -3.69
N SER A 254 -10.15 -10.46 -3.51
CA SER A 254 -9.38 -10.79 -2.30
C SER A 254 -7.91 -10.90 -2.63
N TRP A 255 -7.07 -10.50 -1.69
CA TRP A 255 -5.67 -10.20 -1.96
C TRP A 255 -4.76 -10.63 -0.82
N ILE A 256 -3.58 -11.13 -1.18
CA ILE A 256 -2.41 -11.09 -0.30
C ILE A 256 -1.60 -9.85 -0.64
N ILE A 257 -1.19 -9.12 0.39
CA ILE A 257 -0.34 -7.94 0.27
C ILE A 257 1.06 -8.34 0.75
N TYR A 258 2.03 -8.29 -0.15
CA TYR A 258 3.45 -8.62 0.11
C TYR A 258 4.28 -7.39 0.42
N ARG A 259 4.05 -6.30 -0.31
CA ARG A 259 4.79 -5.05 -0.18
C ARG A 259 3.92 -3.84 -0.46
N VAL A 260 4.13 -2.74 0.26
CA VAL A 260 3.64 -1.41 -0.12
C VAL A 260 4.77 -0.40 0.09
N TYR A 261 5.04 0.44 -0.90
CA TYR A 261 6.12 1.44 -0.84
C TYR A 261 5.60 2.83 -1.22
N VAL A 262 6.11 3.87 -0.54
CA VAL A 262 5.82 5.29 -0.83
C VAL A 262 7.13 6.08 -0.82
N GLU A 263 7.33 6.89 -1.85
CA GLU A 263 8.51 7.74 -2.03
C GLU A 263 8.13 9.15 -2.48
N ASP A 264 8.79 10.16 -1.91
CA ASP A 264 8.82 11.52 -2.40
C ASP A 264 9.89 11.64 -3.50
N LEU A 265 9.44 11.76 -4.75
CA LEU A 265 10.30 11.84 -5.93
C LEU A 265 11.04 13.17 -6.00
N THR A 266 10.45 14.24 -5.46
CA THR A 266 11.09 15.58 -5.39
C THR A 266 12.26 15.56 -4.41
N VAL A 267 12.10 14.94 -3.23
CA VAL A 267 13.19 14.81 -2.23
C VAL A 267 14.25 13.81 -2.68
N SER A 268 13.86 12.69 -3.30
CA SER A 268 14.82 11.69 -3.75
C SER A 268 15.57 12.05 -5.02
N GLY A 269 15.03 13.00 -5.80
CA GLY A 269 15.55 13.38 -7.12
C GLY A 269 15.37 12.29 -8.19
N ARG A 270 14.54 11.28 -7.93
CA ARG A 270 14.29 10.18 -8.87
C ARG A 270 13.10 10.45 -9.78
N THR A 271 13.14 9.93 -10.99
CA THR A 271 11.95 9.87 -11.86
C THR A 271 11.07 8.66 -11.51
N TYR A 272 9.81 8.68 -11.94
CA TYR A 272 8.92 7.51 -11.89
C TYR A 272 9.61 6.25 -12.45
N GLN A 273 10.25 6.35 -13.62
CA GLN A 273 10.87 5.20 -14.29
C GLN A 273 11.99 4.59 -13.45
N GLN A 274 12.84 5.43 -12.82
CA GLN A 274 13.93 4.94 -11.98
C GLN A 274 13.44 4.16 -10.76
N VAL A 275 12.34 4.61 -10.13
CA VAL A 275 11.75 3.87 -8.99
C VAL A 275 11.01 2.63 -9.47
N HIS A 276 10.28 2.74 -10.59
CA HIS A 276 9.59 1.62 -11.24
C HIS A 276 10.56 0.48 -11.57
N ASP A 277 11.69 0.76 -12.23
CA ASP A 277 12.65 -0.25 -12.67
C ASP A 277 13.26 -1.02 -11.47
N ILE A 278 13.61 -0.29 -10.40
CA ILE A 278 14.13 -0.89 -9.17
C ILE A 278 13.07 -1.75 -8.48
N ASP A 279 11.86 -1.22 -8.31
CA ASP A 279 10.79 -1.92 -7.59
C ASP A 279 10.27 -3.13 -8.37
N TYR A 280 10.15 -3.02 -9.69
CA TYR A 280 9.73 -4.12 -10.57
C TYR A 280 10.78 -5.24 -10.58
N ALA A 281 12.08 -4.93 -10.71
CA ALA A 281 13.13 -5.94 -10.63
C ALA A 281 13.16 -6.66 -9.27
N LEU A 282 12.84 -5.95 -8.18
CA LEU A 282 12.69 -6.57 -6.86
C LEU A 282 11.40 -7.40 -6.75
N TYR A 283 10.29 -6.98 -7.38
CA TYR A 283 9.05 -7.76 -7.47
C TYR A 283 9.27 -9.06 -8.24
N GLU A 284 9.86 -9.02 -9.43
CA GLU A 284 10.16 -10.21 -10.23
C GLU A 284 11.00 -11.20 -9.42
N LYS A 285 12.11 -10.72 -8.83
CA LYS A 285 13.01 -11.54 -7.99
C LYS A 285 12.32 -12.18 -6.78
N ASN A 286 11.42 -11.47 -6.10
CA ASN A 286 10.85 -11.95 -4.84
C ASN A 286 9.50 -12.68 -5.00
N VAL A 287 8.75 -12.41 -6.07
CA VAL A 287 7.37 -12.92 -6.26
C VAL A 287 7.27 -13.86 -7.48
N LEU A 288 7.96 -13.58 -8.58
CA LEU A 288 7.84 -14.35 -9.83
C LEU A 288 8.92 -15.42 -10.01
N CYS A 289 10.14 -15.19 -9.52
CA CYS A 289 11.24 -16.14 -9.65
C CYS A 289 11.18 -17.27 -8.60
N GLU A 290 11.46 -18.50 -9.00
CA GLU A 290 11.60 -19.63 -8.07
C GLU A 290 12.70 -19.36 -7.02
N GLY A 291 12.43 -19.74 -5.77
CA GLY A 291 13.28 -19.38 -4.62
C GLY A 291 13.10 -17.93 -4.13
N GLY A 292 12.29 -17.11 -4.82
CA GLY A 292 11.85 -15.80 -4.36
C GLY A 292 11.08 -15.89 -3.02
N ARG A 293 11.16 -14.82 -2.22
CA ARG A 293 10.63 -14.79 -0.85
C ARG A 293 9.14 -15.15 -0.76
N TYR A 294 8.36 -14.68 -1.73
CA TYR A 294 6.91 -14.85 -1.85
C TYR A 294 6.53 -15.85 -2.97
N TYR A 295 7.51 -16.43 -3.66
CA TYR A 295 7.25 -17.43 -4.68
C TYR A 295 6.66 -18.71 -4.06
N GLY A 296 5.61 -19.23 -4.70
CA GLY A 296 4.91 -20.42 -4.22
C GLY A 296 4.23 -20.24 -2.87
N ASP A 297 3.79 -19.02 -2.54
CA ASP A 297 3.03 -18.76 -1.30
C ASP A 297 1.68 -19.51 -1.29
N THR A 298 1.28 -19.97 -0.11
CA THR A 298 0.06 -20.73 0.13
C THR A 298 -0.76 -20.08 1.24
N TYR A 299 -2.08 -20.19 1.14
CA TYR A 299 -3.04 -19.42 1.91
C TYR A 299 -4.36 -20.17 1.99
N THR A 300 -5.27 -19.73 2.86
CA THR A 300 -6.61 -20.31 2.94
C THR A 300 -7.34 -20.12 1.61
N VAL A 301 -7.67 -21.24 0.95
CA VAL A 301 -8.25 -21.23 -0.40
C VAL A 301 -9.57 -20.43 -0.38
N PRO A 302 -9.78 -19.46 -1.29
CA PRO A 302 -10.93 -18.57 -1.22
C PRO A 302 -12.30 -19.25 -1.19
N SER A 303 -12.45 -20.49 -1.67
CA SER A 303 -13.71 -21.24 -1.66
C SER A 303 -14.25 -21.59 -0.26
N VAL A 304 -13.49 -21.36 0.82
CA VAL A 304 -14.00 -21.52 2.20
C VAL A 304 -15.04 -20.46 2.59
N LEU A 305 -15.04 -19.30 1.91
CA LEU A 305 -16.07 -18.28 2.06
C LEU A 305 -17.02 -18.32 0.85
N PRO A 306 -18.30 -17.96 1.03
CA PRO A 306 -19.22 -17.84 -0.09
C PRO A 306 -18.95 -16.56 -0.93
#